data_AF-K5W4S0-F1
#
_entry.id   AF-K5W4S0-F1
#
_cell.length_a   1.000
_cell.length_b   1.000
_cell.length_c   1.000
_cell.angle_alpha   90.00
_cell.angle_beta   90.00
_cell.angle_gamma   90.00
#
_symmetry.space_group_name_H-M   'P 1'
#
loop_
_entity.id
_entity.type
_entity.pdbx_description
1 polymer ?
#
loop_
_entity_poly.entity_id
_entity_poly.type
_entity_poly.pdbx_seq_one_letter_code
_entity_poly.pdbx_strand_id
1 'polypeptide(L)'
;MAAPVPQQELPILEGLINIRNRLTALKKNRVEFIKASDVNALYRDVVKQVTQLNDVRDSNTTYNNRLDATLADVFNLLSLFYLTIGKTRDPPATYCQIASMRQILNHMNESAVYNEADLAPFHKRLQELRTIVQLEVESKKHTKPLTTLLERQLHECELIVQQLQDSLAVLSPELVPVHQKLVSIRRSLVSLAAKGSSPKSELKPLQEELRKIDATRVDGKFLGPGGIVPASQAICSSLLEECFEIAQEIKAQENSKRVSSSLKPIYDRLRDIRSELESLVLTHRWTLRETDLWAYSLSLQEIDRMRVDGKFVDSDGNKPSGQYVLLYLLRRCYGLIYRLLSSSEPVSEEMMPIANKLSTVKKCLNEVSKYGGPFSARDLYPYQLALHQIDSMRQDGRFVGVDGTIPEGQGIIMAHLNECHELVEMLKESMNEDETEEEETEMDEDDVGEDDDCENFSVHDVDEGLKISSGEHLEVNRPVRSASSSSD
;
A
#
# COMPACT_ATOMS: atom_id res chain seq x y z
N MET A 1 19.70 25.36 9.97
CA MET A 1 20.62 24.71 10.92
C MET A 1 19.79 24.11 12.05
N ALA A 2 20.04 22.85 12.43
CA ALA A 2 19.31 22.23 13.54
C ALA A 2 19.64 22.97 14.85
N ALA A 3 18.64 23.15 15.72
CA ALA A 3 18.86 23.77 17.02
C ALA A 3 19.90 22.96 17.84
N PRO A 4 20.77 23.62 18.63
CA PRO A 4 21.69 22.91 19.50
C PRO A 4 20.92 22.08 20.53
N VAL A 5 21.49 20.93 20.90
CA VAL A 5 20.89 20.04 21.89
C VAL A 5 21.22 20.59 23.30
N PRO A 6 20.23 20.82 24.16
CA PRO A 6 20.45 21.25 25.54
C PRO A 6 21.35 20.28 26.32
N GLN A 7 22.15 20.77 27.26
CA GLN A 7 23.08 19.92 28.03
C GLN A 7 22.37 18.79 28.78
N GLN A 8 21.16 19.04 29.29
CA GLN A 8 20.34 18.05 29.99
C GLN A 8 19.83 16.94 29.05
N GLU A 9 19.73 17.20 27.75
CA GLU A 9 19.30 16.24 26.72
C GLU A 9 20.44 15.41 26.14
N LEU A 10 21.71 15.78 26.37
CA LEU A 10 22.88 15.09 25.80
C LEU A 10 22.97 13.60 26.23
N PRO A 11 22.79 13.23 27.51
CA PRO A 11 22.82 11.83 27.92
C PRO A 11 21.71 10.99 27.24
N ILE A 12 20.55 11.61 27.04
CA ILE A 12 19.40 10.98 26.38
C ILE A 12 19.72 10.73 24.89
N LEU A 13 20.30 11.74 24.23
CA LEU A 13 20.76 11.62 22.85
C LEU A 13 21.77 10.47 22.69
N GLU A 14 22.75 10.36 23.58
CA GLU A 14 23.74 9.27 23.56
C GLU A 14 23.07 7.89 23.73
N GLY A 15 22.12 7.79 24.66
CA GLY A 15 21.30 6.59 24.86
C GLY A 15 20.54 6.18 23.59
N LEU A 16 19.86 7.14 22.94
CA LEU A 16 19.13 6.91 21.70
C LEU A 16 20.05 6.52 20.53
N ILE A 17 21.24 7.13 20.41
CA ILE A 17 22.23 6.76 19.40
C ILE A 17 22.67 5.30 19.58
N ASN A 18 22.93 4.88 20.82
CA ASN A 18 23.31 3.49 21.11
C ASN A 18 22.17 2.52 20.73
N ILE A 19 20.93 2.84 21.12
CA ILE A 19 19.77 2.02 20.74
C ILE A 19 19.62 1.94 19.22
N ARG A 20 19.73 3.06 18.50
CA ARG A 20 19.68 3.09 17.03
C ARG A 20 20.75 2.20 16.41
N ASN A 21 21.98 2.24 16.94
CA ASN A 21 23.08 1.41 16.44
C ASN A 21 22.81 -0.09 16.68
N ARG A 22 22.26 -0.46 17.84
CA ARG A 22 21.84 -1.84 18.15
C ARG A 22 20.71 -2.31 17.22
N LEU A 23 19.68 -1.49 17.00
CA LEU A 23 18.61 -1.76 16.04
C LEU A 23 19.16 -1.93 14.61
N THR A 24 20.11 -1.08 14.21
CA THR A 24 20.75 -1.17 12.89
C THR A 24 21.60 -2.44 12.75
N ALA A 25 22.30 -2.85 13.81
CA ALA A 25 23.05 -4.10 13.84
C ALA A 25 22.11 -5.31 13.74
N LEU A 26 21.01 -5.31 14.49
CA LEU A 26 19.98 -6.35 14.43
C LEU A 26 19.38 -6.46 13.02
N LYS A 27 19.10 -5.34 12.36
CA LYS A 27 18.61 -5.30 10.96
C LYS A 27 19.59 -5.96 9.99
N LYS A 28 20.89 -5.78 10.20
CA LYS A 28 21.94 -6.34 9.33
C LYS A 28 22.10 -7.85 9.50
N ASN A 29 21.62 -8.43 10.60
CA ASN A 29 21.66 -9.87 10.79
C ASN A 29 20.61 -10.56 9.90
N ARG A 30 21.08 -11.25 8.86
CA ARG A 30 20.25 -12.03 7.92
C ARG A 30 20.34 -13.54 8.13
N VAL A 31 21.17 -13.98 9.07
CA VAL A 31 21.42 -15.41 9.30
C VAL A 31 20.28 -16.05 10.08
N GLU A 32 19.71 -15.29 11.02
CA GLU A 32 18.64 -15.74 11.89
C GLU A 32 17.39 -14.86 11.74
N PHE A 33 16.23 -15.42 12.10
CA PHE A 33 15.00 -14.66 12.26
C PHE A 33 15.13 -13.69 13.44
N ILE A 34 14.44 -12.55 13.33
CA ILE A 34 14.44 -11.58 14.41
C ILE A 34 13.56 -12.07 15.55
N LYS A 35 14.14 -12.17 16.75
CA LYS A 35 13.44 -12.61 17.94
C LYS A 35 12.64 -11.48 18.57
N ALA A 36 11.40 -11.78 18.97
CA ALA A 36 10.56 -10.82 19.68
C ALA A 36 11.20 -10.36 21.01
N SER A 37 11.93 -11.23 21.71
CA SER A 37 12.61 -10.90 22.96
C SER A 37 13.65 -9.78 22.81
N ASP A 38 14.45 -9.83 21.74
CA ASP A 38 15.49 -8.84 21.44
C ASP A 38 14.87 -7.47 21.10
N VAL A 39 13.80 -7.47 20.29
CA VAL A 39 13.05 -6.27 19.95
C VAL A 39 12.40 -5.65 21.19
N ASN A 40 11.77 -6.47 22.04
CA ASN A 40 11.14 -6.00 23.28
C ASN A 40 12.16 -5.50 24.31
N ALA A 41 13.39 -6.02 24.31
CA ALA A 41 14.47 -5.49 25.14
C ALA A 41 14.86 -4.07 24.70
N LEU A 42 15.05 -3.86 23.40
CA LEU A 42 15.34 -2.53 22.84
C LEU A 42 14.17 -1.57 23.05
N TYR A 43 12.93 -2.05 22.91
CA TYR A 43 11.73 -1.28 23.22
C TYR A 43 11.74 -0.72 24.65
N ARG A 44 12.04 -1.56 25.65
CA ARG A 44 12.14 -1.13 27.06
C ARG A 44 13.23 -0.08 27.27
N ASP A 45 14.35 -0.19 26.55
CA ASP A 45 15.41 0.81 26.60
C ASP A 45 14.96 2.14 25.99
N VAL A 46 14.22 2.13 24.87
CA VAL A 46 13.61 3.34 24.29
C VAL A 46 12.67 4.01 25.27
N VAL A 47 11.78 3.22 25.90
CA VAL A 47 10.82 3.72 26.88
C VAL A 47 11.51 4.47 28.03
N LYS A 48 12.63 3.95 28.53
CA LYS A 48 13.42 4.65 29.57
C LYS A 48 13.91 6.01 29.08
N GLN A 49 14.45 6.08 27.87
CA GLN A 49 14.94 7.34 27.28
C GLN A 49 13.81 8.35 27.06
N VAL A 50 12.65 7.89 26.56
CA VAL A 50 11.47 8.74 26.35
C VAL A 50 10.90 9.26 27.67
N THR A 51 10.91 8.43 28.72
CA THR A 51 10.47 8.86 30.05
C THR A 51 11.36 9.98 30.57
N GLN A 52 12.69 9.80 30.52
CA GLN A 52 13.65 10.84 30.89
C GLN A 52 13.48 12.11 30.05
N LEU A 53 13.19 11.96 28.76
CA LEU A 53 12.96 13.09 27.87
C LEU A 53 11.72 13.89 28.27
N ASN A 54 10.63 13.20 28.63
CA ASN A 54 9.40 13.84 29.10
C ASN A 54 9.57 14.52 30.47
N ASP A 55 10.47 14.04 31.32
CA ASP A 55 10.78 14.67 32.61
C ASP A 55 11.58 15.98 32.44
N VAL A 56 12.36 16.09 31.36
CA VAL A 56 13.21 17.25 31.06
C VAL A 56 12.51 18.28 30.17
N ARG A 57 11.51 17.87 29.38
CA ARG A 57 10.80 18.73 28.43
C ARG A 57 9.43 19.15 28.95
N ASP A 58 9.14 20.44 28.91
CA ASP A 58 7.80 20.97 29.10
C ASP A 58 6.91 20.74 27.86
N SER A 59 5.60 20.66 28.07
CA SER A 59 4.59 20.37 27.03
C SER A 59 4.53 21.42 25.90
N ASN A 60 5.06 22.63 26.15
CA ASN A 60 5.03 23.76 25.22
C ASN A 60 6.30 23.90 24.38
N THR A 61 7.26 22.99 24.52
CA THR A 61 8.59 23.20 23.95
C THR A 61 8.73 22.63 22.55
N THR A 62 8.75 23.51 21.55
CA THR A 62 9.00 23.18 20.14
C THR A 62 10.49 22.92 19.95
N TYR A 63 10.87 21.65 19.88
CA TYR A 63 12.24 21.27 19.56
C TYR A 63 12.27 20.47 18.26
N ASN A 64 13.08 20.97 17.32
CA ASN A 64 13.43 20.33 16.07
C ASN A 64 14.97 20.25 16.03
N ASN A 65 15.51 19.47 16.96
CA ASN A 65 16.94 19.33 17.20
C ASN A 65 17.43 17.93 16.81
N ARG A 66 18.74 17.66 17.00
CA ARG A 66 19.34 16.37 16.65
C ARG A 66 18.77 15.19 17.45
N LEU A 67 18.33 15.42 18.70
CA LEU A 67 17.67 14.40 19.52
C LEU A 67 16.35 13.99 18.87
N ASP A 68 15.52 14.94 18.44
CA ASP A 68 14.24 14.66 17.79
C ASP A 68 14.41 13.84 16.52
N ALA A 69 15.40 14.20 15.69
CA ALA A 69 15.75 13.43 14.50
C ALA A 69 16.18 12.00 14.86
N THR A 70 17.03 11.84 15.88
CA THR A 70 17.51 10.51 16.31
C THR A 70 16.39 9.68 16.92
N LEU A 71 15.49 10.30 17.69
CA LEU A 71 14.32 9.67 18.27
C LEU A 71 13.37 9.18 17.19
N ALA A 72 13.13 10.01 16.16
CA ALA A 72 12.34 9.62 15.00
C ALA A 72 12.95 8.43 14.24
N ASP A 73 14.28 8.39 14.09
CA ASP A 73 14.98 7.25 13.47
C ASP A 73 14.77 5.97 14.30
N VAL A 74 14.93 6.05 15.63
CA VAL A 74 14.74 4.92 16.56
C VAL A 74 13.31 4.41 16.48
N PHE A 75 12.31 5.29 16.50
CA PHE A 75 10.91 4.87 16.39
C PHE A 75 10.56 4.27 15.04
N ASN A 76 11.10 4.81 13.95
CA ASN A 76 10.93 4.20 12.63
C ASN A 76 11.49 2.77 12.61
N LEU A 77 12.73 2.59 13.04
CA LEU A 77 13.33 1.24 13.09
C LEU A 77 12.52 0.30 13.97
N LEU A 78 12.17 0.74 15.19
CA LEU A 78 11.39 -0.05 16.13
C LEU A 78 10.03 -0.45 15.56
N SER A 79 9.34 0.47 14.90
CA SER A 79 8.07 0.21 14.21
C SER A 79 8.21 -0.87 13.16
N LEU A 80 9.23 -0.80 12.31
CA LEU A 80 9.49 -1.84 11.31
C LEU A 80 9.82 -3.19 11.96
N PHE A 81 10.56 -3.22 13.07
CA PHE A 81 10.83 -4.45 13.80
C PHE A 81 9.55 -5.08 14.37
N TYR A 82 8.64 -4.27 14.92
CA TYR A 82 7.36 -4.77 15.41
C TYR A 82 6.51 -5.36 14.29
N LEU A 83 6.53 -4.77 13.10
CA LEU A 83 5.89 -5.35 11.92
C LEU A 83 6.54 -6.70 11.55
N THR A 84 7.87 -6.79 11.51
CA THR A 84 8.60 -8.02 11.16
C THR A 84 8.39 -9.19 12.14
N ILE A 85 8.20 -8.90 13.43
CA ILE A 85 7.85 -9.94 14.41
C ILE A 85 6.34 -10.23 14.46
N GLY A 86 5.55 -9.73 13.51
CA GLY A 86 4.11 -10.00 13.38
C GLY A 86 3.21 -9.19 14.33
N LYS A 87 3.77 -8.30 15.15
CA LYS A 87 3.03 -7.51 16.16
C LYS A 87 2.45 -6.22 15.59
N THR A 88 1.67 -6.36 14.51
CA THR A 88 1.14 -5.22 13.74
C THR A 88 0.08 -4.41 14.49
N ARG A 89 -0.50 -4.99 15.55
CA ARG A 89 -1.51 -4.36 16.42
C ARG A 89 -0.94 -3.73 17.69
N ASP A 90 0.38 -3.74 17.87
CA ASP A 90 1.00 -3.04 18.98
C ASP A 90 1.27 -1.57 18.58
N PRO A 91 1.12 -0.59 19.50
CA PRO A 91 1.33 0.83 19.23
C PRO A 91 2.66 1.17 18.53
N PRO A 92 3.82 0.57 18.87
CA PRO A 92 5.07 0.84 18.16
C PRO A 92 4.98 0.56 16.66
N ALA A 93 4.21 -0.44 16.23
CA ALA A 93 4.05 -0.81 14.82
C ALA A 93 3.38 0.29 13.98
N THR A 94 2.63 1.19 14.61
CA THR A 94 1.88 2.25 13.92
C THR A 94 2.76 3.41 13.44
N TYR A 95 3.92 3.63 14.05
CA TYR A 95 4.70 4.86 13.85
C TYR A 95 5.14 5.09 12.39
N CYS A 96 5.68 4.08 11.71
CA CYS A 96 6.11 4.22 10.31
C CYS A 96 4.94 4.52 9.37
N GLN A 97 3.75 3.99 9.66
CA GLN A 97 2.55 4.27 8.88
C GLN A 97 2.13 5.73 9.07
N ILE A 98 2.07 6.22 10.31
CA ILE A 98 1.75 7.62 10.64
C ILE A 98 2.76 8.56 9.97
N ALA A 99 4.05 8.28 10.10
CA ALA A 99 5.11 9.10 9.51
C ALA A 99 5.02 9.15 7.98
N SER A 100 4.73 8.02 7.32
CA SER A 100 4.54 7.96 5.86
C SER A 100 3.29 8.70 5.42
N MET A 101 2.17 8.53 6.13
CA MET A 101 0.92 9.26 5.86
C MET A 101 1.12 10.76 5.98
N ARG A 102 1.81 11.23 7.03
CA ARG A 102 2.13 12.65 7.20
C ARG A 102 2.86 13.22 5.99
N GLN A 103 3.88 12.51 5.48
CA GLN A 103 4.62 12.99 4.32
C GLN A 103 3.76 13.02 3.06
N ILE A 104 2.91 12.01 2.85
CA ILE A 104 1.98 12.01 1.72
C ILE A 104 1.01 13.20 1.82
N LEU A 105 0.43 13.44 3.00
CA LEU A 105 -0.51 14.54 3.25
C LEU A 105 0.16 15.91 3.06
N ASN A 106 1.39 16.09 3.56
CA ASN A 106 2.17 17.32 3.33
C ASN A 106 2.42 17.56 1.84
N HIS A 107 2.78 16.53 1.07
CA HIS A 107 2.94 16.66 -0.38
C HIS A 107 1.61 16.89 -1.11
N MET A 108 0.50 16.32 -0.62
CA MET A 108 -0.83 16.62 -1.15
C MET A 108 -1.17 18.10 -0.93
N ASN A 109 -0.92 18.63 0.27
CA ASN A 109 -1.09 20.04 0.59
C ASN A 109 -0.26 20.94 -0.32
N GLU A 110 1.04 20.66 -0.45
CA GLU A 110 1.97 21.43 -1.29
C GLU A 110 1.54 21.47 -2.76
N SER A 111 1.02 20.36 -3.27
CA SER A 111 0.63 20.25 -4.67
C SER A 111 -0.78 20.74 -4.96
N ALA A 112 -1.64 20.90 -3.95
CA ALA A 112 -3.09 21.15 -4.12
C ALA A 112 -3.80 20.14 -5.06
N VAL A 113 -3.27 18.91 -5.20
CA VAL A 113 -3.81 17.88 -6.12
C VAL A 113 -4.54 16.77 -5.35
N TYR A 114 -5.74 17.08 -4.87
CA TYR A 114 -6.57 16.15 -4.12
C TYR A 114 -8.06 16.47 -4.24
N ASN A 115 -8.90 15.49 -3.97
CA ASN A 115 -10.34 15.61 -3.81
C ASN A 115 -10.78 14.85 -2.55
N GLU A 116 -12.07 14.92 -2.23
CA GLU A 116 -12.63 14.29 -1.04
C GLU A 116 -12.41 12.76 -0.99
N ALA A 117 -12.54 12.09 -2.13
CA ALA A 117 -12.33 10.65 -2.25
C ALA A 117 -10.87 10.25 -1.97
N ASP A 118 -9.91 11.14 -2.20
CA ASP A 118 -8.50 10.89 -1.87
C ASP A 118 -8.22 11.01 -0.36
N LEU A 119 -8.99 11.85 0.36
CA LEU A 119 -8.78 12.11 1.79
C LEU A 119 -9.50 11.08 2.67
N ALA A 120 -10.64 10.55 2.23
CA ALA A 120 -11.44 9.59 2.99
C ALA A 120 -10.65 8.35 3.48
N PRO A 121 -9.77 7.72 2.67
CA PRO A 121 -8.94 6.59 3.15
C PRO A 121 -7.98 6.97 4.28
N PHE A 122 -7.43 8.19 4.27
CA PHE A 122 -6.55 8.66 5.35
C PHE A 122 -7.33 8.85 6.65
N HIS A 123 -8.53 9.43 6.58
CA HIS A 123 -9.39 9.61 7.75
C HIS A 123 -9.72 8.26 8.41
N LYS A 124 -10.21 7.30 7.61
CA LYS A 124 -10.51 5.94 8.09
C LYS A 124 -9.27 5.29 8.73
N ARG A 125 -8.12 5.37 8.06
CA ARG A 125 -6.90 4.75 8.59
C ARG A 125 -6.41 5.42 9.88
N LEU A 126 -6.44 6.75 9.98
CA LEU A 126 -6.03 7.45 11.20
C LEU A 126 -6.92 7.04 12.39
N GLN A 127 -8.22 6.87 12.18
CA GLN A 127 -9.13 6.33 13.19
C GLN A 127 -8.76 4.90 13.61
N GLU A 128 -8.49 4.01 12.65
CA GLU A 128 -8.04 2.63 12.95
C GLU A 128 -6.75 2.62 13.78
N LEU A 129 -5.76 3.43 13.40
CA LEU A 129 -4.49 3.53 14.12
C LEU A 129 -4.68 4.14 15.52
N ARG A 130 -5.60 5.10 15.67
CA ARG A 130 -5.97 5.64 16.98
C ARG A 130 -6.58 4.56 17.88
N THR A 131 -7.50 3.76 17.35
CA THR A 131 -8.09 2.64 18.10
C THR A 131 -7.01 1.67 18.59
N ILE A 132 -6.03 1.34 17.75
CA ILE A 132 -4.88 0.50 18.14
C ILE A 132 -4.12 1.12 19.32
N VAL A 133 -3.82 2.41 19.27
CA VAL A 133 -3.10 3.12 20.34
C VAL A 133 -3.94 3.18 21.63
N GLN A 134 -5.26 3.38 21.54
CA GLN A 134 -6.15 3.53 22.69
C GLN A 134 -6.46 2.22 23.42
N LEU A 135 -6.69 1.12 22.69
CA LEU A 135 -6.97 -0.20 23.27
C LEU A 135 -5.89 -0.66 24.26
N GLU A 136 -4.66 -0.19 24.09
CA GLU A 136 -3.54 -0.56 24.93
C GLU A 136 -3.32 0.34 26.15
N VAL A 137 -3.82 1.58 26.12
CA VAL A 137 -3.88 2.44 27.30
C VAL A 137 -4.81 1.80 28.34
N GLU A 138 -5.91 1.21 27.89
CA GLU A 138 -6.88 0.51 28.74
C GLU A 138 -6.31 -0.80 29.29
N SER A 139 -5.50 -1.53 28.50
CA SER A 139 -4.91 -2.81 28.89
C SER A 139 -3.66 -2.69 29.79
N LYS A 140 -3.15 -1.47 30.04
CA LYS A 140 -1.94 -1.16 30.84
C LYS A 140 -0.66 -1.89 30.40
N LYS A 141 -0.62 -2.46 29.18
CA LYS A 141 0.53 -3.25 28.69
C LYS A 141 1.71 -2.38 28.26
N HIS A 142 1.46 -1.15 27.82
CA HIS A 142 2.47 -0.22 27.34
C HIS A 142 2.53 1.07 28.16
N THR A 143 3.70 1.69 28.16
CA THR A 143 3.98 2.84 29.02
C THR A 143 3.40 4.13 28.45
N LYS A 144 2.68 4.90 29.29
CA LYS A 144 2.07 6.21 28.98
C LYS A 144 2.91 7.16 28.11
N PRO A 145 4.25 7.29 28.32
CA PRO A 145 5.07 8.21 27.52
C PRO A 145 5.02 7.97 26.00
N LEU A 146 4.95 6.70 25.57
CA LEU A 146 4.93 6.35 24.15
C LEU A 146 3.57 6.62 23.52
N THR A 147 2.50 6.21 24.20
CA THR A 147 1.13 6.40 23.70
C THR A 147 0.84 7.89 23.54
N THR A 148 1.31 8.73 24.46
CA THR A 148 1.22 10.20 24.34
C THR A 148 1.95 10.73 23.09
N LEU A 149 3.14 10.22 22.78
CA LEU A 149 3.87 10.63 21.57
C LEU A 149 3.12 10.22 20.30
N LEU A 150 2.61 8.98 20.23
CA LEU A 150 1.85 8.48 19.10
C LEU A 150 0.52 9.23 18.91
N GLU A 151 -0.19 9.52 20.00
CA GLU A 151 -1.40 10.34 20.01
C GLU A 151 -1.14 11.74 19.44
N ARG A 152 -0.04 12.38 19.85
CA ARG A 152 0.37 13.68 19.30
C ARG A 152 0.63 13.60 17.80
N GLN A 153 1.36 12.57 17.34
CA GLN A 153 1.65 12.39 15.91
C GLN A 153 0.38 12.09 15.09
N LEU A 154 -0.55 11.30 15.64
CA LEU A 154 -1.86 11.07 15.04
C LEU A 154 -2.65 12.37 14.93
N HIS A 155 -2.69 13.15 16.01
CA HIS A 155 -3.38 14.43 16.04
C HIS A 155 -2.80 15.42 15.00
N GLU A 156 -1.48 15.51 14.88
CA GLU A 156 -0.83 16.31 13.83
C GLU A 156 -1.28 15.90 12.42
N CYS A 157 -1.33 14.59 12.13
CA CYS A 157 -1.81 14.10 10.84
C CYS A 157 -3.28 14.45 10.60
N GLU A 158 -4.13 14.34 11.62
CA GLU A 158 -5.55 14.69 11.53
C GLU A 158 -5.77 16.17 11.31
N LEU A 159 -4.99 17.04 11.95
CA LEU A 159 -5.03 18.47 11.70
C LEU A 159 -4.70 18.77 10.24
N ILE A 160 -3.72 18.09 9.64
CA ILE A 160 -3.42 18.25 8.22
C ILE A 160 -4.60 17.77 7.37
N VAL A 161 -5.19 16.61 7.66
CA VAL A 161 -6.37 16.11 6.93
C VAL A 161 -7.53 17.10 7.02
N GLN A 162 -7.81 17.63 8.23
CA GLN A 162 -8.86 18.62 8.46
C GLN A 162 -8.60 19.89 7.66
N GLN A 163 -7.37 20.41 7.66
CA GLN A 163 -7.00 21.58 6.85
C GLN A 163 -7.24 21.34 5.34
N LEU A 164 -6.90 20.16 4.84
CA LEU A 164 -7.16 19.79 3.45
C LEU A 164 -8.67 19.69 3.17
N GLN A 165 -9.46 19.12 4.10
CA GLN A 165 -10.92 19.07 3.98
C GLN A 165 -11.56 20.47 3.99
N ASP A 166 -11.13 21.33 4.91
CA ASP A 166 -11.63 22.70 5.03
C ASP A 166 -11.34 23.50 3.74
N SER A 167 -10.17 23.30 3.13
CA SER A 167 -9.84 23.93 1.84
C SER A 167 -10.73 23.47 0.68
N LEU A 168 -11.20 22.21 0.70
CA LEU A 168 -12.16 21.70 -0.29
C LEU A 168 -13.58 22.21 -0.03
N ALA A 169 -13.98 22.35 1.24
CA ALA A 169 -15.31 22.83 1.63
C ALA A 169 -15.59 24.28 1.18
N VAL A 170 -14.53 25.04 0.90
CA VAL A 170 -14.61 26.41 0.37
C VAL A 170 -15.00 26.45 -1.12
N LEU A 171 -14.93 25.32 -1.85
CA LEU A 171 -15.36 25.25 -3.25
C LEU A 171 -16.88 25.28 -3.36
N SER A 172 -17.39 26.10 -4.28
CA SER A 172 -18.83 26.11 -4.57
C SER A 172 -19.27 24.79 -5.21
N PRO A 173 -20.50 24.32 -4.97
CA PRO A 173 -20.99 23.04 -5.52
C PRO A 173 -20.87 22.94 -7.04
N GLU A 174 -21.00 24.06 -7.75
CA GLU A 174 -20.90 24.14 -9.21
C GLU A 174 -19.46 23.92 -9.71
N LEU A 175 -18.46 24.29 -8.91
CA LEU A 175 -17.05 24.16 -9.26
C LEU A 175 -16.45 22.81 -8.87
N VAL A 176 -17.10 22.04 -8.00
CA VAL A 176 -16.61 20.71 -7.58
C VAL A 176 -16.33 19.78 -8.77
N PRO A 177 -17.24 19.61 -9.76
CA PRO A 177 -16.97 18.74 -10.91
C PRO A 177 -15.79 19.22 -11.77
N VAL A 178 -15.67 20.55 -11.94
CA VAL A 178 -14.56 21.17 -12.69
C VAL A 178 -13.24 20.91 -11.97
N HIS A 179 -13.20 21.15 -10.65
CA HIS A 179 -12.04 20.89 -9.81
C HIS A 179 -11.60 19.42 -9.87
N GLN A 180 -12.53 18.48 -9.70
CA GLN A 180 -12.23 17.05 -9.78
C GLN A 180 -11.66 16.65 -11.15
N LYS A 181 -12.20 17.19 -12.23
CA LYS A 181 -11.71 16.94 -13.58
C LYS A 181 -10.30 17.51 -13.79
N LEU A 182 -10.04 18.74 -13.33
CA LEU A 182 -8.70 19.35 -13.39
C LEU A 182 -7.67 18.58 -12.56
N VAL A 183 -8.04 18.11 -11.36
CA VAL A 183 -7.19 17.24 -10.54
C VAL A 183 -6.84 15.95 -11.27
N SER A 184 -7.80 15.33 -11.96
CA SER A 184 -7.58 14.12 -12.78
C SER A 184 -6.63 14.40 -13.96
N ILE A 185 -6.88 15.46 -14.73
CA ILE A 185 -6.01 15.85 -15.85
C ILE A 185 -4.59 16.12 -15.37
N ARG A 186 -4.44 16.86 -14.26
CA ARG A 186 -3.14 17.14 -13.66
C ARG A 186 -2.38 15.86 -13.29
N ARG A 187 -3.04 14.88 -12.67
CA ARG A 187 -2.44 13.58 -12.35
C ARG A 187 -1.94 12.87 -13.60
N SER A 188 -2.74 12.88 -14.67
CA SER A 188 -2.39 12.28 -15.95
C SER A 188 -1.20 12.99 -16.60
N LEU A 189 -1.17 14.32 -16.60
CA LEU A 189 -0.05 15.11 -17.12
C LEU A 189 1.26 14.84 -16.36
N VAL A 190 1.22 14.86 -15.03
CA VAL A 190 2.42 14.63 -14.21
C VAL A 190 2.92 13.18 -14.32
N SER A 191 2.00 12.22 -14.37
CA SER A 191 2.31 10.81 -14.66
C SER A 191 2.97 10.67 -16.03
N LEU A 192 2.44 11.34 -17.06
CA LEU A 192 3.00 11.37 -18.40
C LEU A 192 4.40 11.98 -18.43
N ALA A 193 4.62 13.08 -17.71
CA ALA A 193 5.93 13.73 -17.59
C ALA A 193 6.97 12.84 -16.87
N ALA A 194 6.54 12.02 -15.91
CA ALA A 194 7.41 11.06 -15.24
C ALA A 194 7.69 9.81 -16.10
N LYS A 195 6.74 9.41 -16.96
CA LYS A 195 6.88 8.30 -17.92
C LYS A 195 7.90 8.64 -19.02
N GLY A 196 8.45 7.60 -19.63
CA GLY A 196 9.49 7.72 -20.67
C GLY A 196 9.05 7.48 -22.10
N SER A 197 7.76 7.25 -22.34
CA SER A 197 7.19 7.02 -23.67
C SER A 197 6.96 8.33 -24.42
N SER A 198 6.73 8.25 -25.74
CA SER A 198 6.48 9.40 -26.61
C SER A 198 5.19 10.13 -26.18
N PRO A 199 5.27 11.37 -25.65
CA PRO A 199 4.13 12.03 -25.02
C PRO A 199 3.04 12.48 -26.03
N LYS A 200 3.27 12.36 -27.33
CA LYS A 200 2.44 12.98 -28.38
C LYS A 200 1.01 12.43 -28.46
N SER A 201 0.82 11.12 -28.33
CA SER A 201 -0.51 10.50 -28.44
C SER A 201 -1.33 10.70 -27.16
N GLU A 202 -0.70 10.67 -25.99
CA GLU A 202 -1.35 10.82 -24.68
C GLU A 202 -1.55 12.29 -24.27
N LEU A 203 -0.71 13.23 -24.73
CA LEU A 203 -0.81 14.65 -24.36
C LEU A 203 -1.95 15.38 -25.10
N LYS A 204 -2.18 15.06 -26.37
CA LYS A 204 -3.24 15.68 -27.19
C LYS A 204 -4.64 15.58 -26.57
N PRO A 205 -5.13 14.40 -26.12
CA PRO A 205 -6.45 14.32 -25.51
C PRO A 205 -6.54 15.15 -24.22
N LEU A 206 -5.49 15.15 -23.40
CA LEU A 206 -5.45 15.97 -22.17
C LEU A 206 -5.50 17.48 -22.47
N GLN A 207 -4.76 17.94 -23.48
CA GLN A 207 -4.83 19.34 -23.93
C GLN A 207 -6.22 19.73 -24.45
N GLU A 208 -6.89 18.80 -25.15
CA GLU A 208 -8.23 19.05 -25.66
C GLU A 208 -9.26 19.13 -24.53
N GLU A 209 -9.14 18.28 -23.50
CA GLU A 209 -9.98 18.41 -22.32
C GLU A 209 -9.75 19.72 -21.55
N LEU A 210 -8.50 20.19 -21.44
CA LEU A 210 -8.21 21.49 -20.84
C LEU A 210 -8.86 22.63 -21.63
N ARG A 211 -8.78 22.60 -22.97
CA ARG A 211 -9.47 23.59 -23.82
C ARG A 211 -10.99 23.54 -23.66
N LYS A 212 -11.57 22.34 -23.54
CA LYS A 212 -13.02 22.19 -23.28
C LYS A 212 -13.41 22.81 -21.95
N ILE A 213 -12.61 22.64 -20.90
CA ILE A 213 -12.85 23.28 -19.60
C ILE A 213 -12.69 24.80 -19.72
N ASP A 214 -11.63 25.28 -20.39
CA ASP A 214 -11.40 26.71 -20.58
C ASP A 214 -12.53 27.39 -21.38
N ALA A 215 -13.06 26.72 -22.40
CA ALA A 215 -14.18 27.19 -23.21
C ALA A 215 -15.49 27.35 -22.41
N THR A 216 -15.62 26.75 -21.22
CA THR A 216 -16.78 27.00 -20.34
C THR A 216 -16.69 28.33 -19.60
N ARG A 217 -15.54 29.01 -19.63
CA ARG A 217 -15.35 30.31 -19.00
C ARG A 217 -15.88 31.43 -19.90
N VAL A 218 -16.49 32.43 -19.27
CA VAL A 218 -16.90 33.67 -19.90
C VAL A 218 -16.04 34.79 -19.32
N ASP A 219 -15.36 35.56 -20.17
CA ASP A 219 -14.40 36.59 -19.77
C ASP A 219 -13.33 36.08 -18.78
N GLY A 220 -12.88 34.83 -18.97
CA GLY A 220 -11.89 34.17 -18.10
C GLY A 220 -12.43 33.70 -16.74
N LYS A 221 -13.76 33.76 -16.53
CA LYS A 221 -14.42 33.37 -15.28
C LYS A 221 -15.36 32.19 -15.47
N PHE A 222 -15.40 31.28 -14.51
CA PHE A 222 -16.46 30.28 -14.43
C PHE A 222 -17.71 30.93 -13.85
N LEU A 223 -18.86 30.70 -14.48
CA LEU A 223 -20.12 31.29 -14.05
C LEU A 223 -21.04 30.21 -13.49
N GLY A 224 -21.66 30.48 -12.34
CA GLY A 224 -22.73 29.68 -11.77
C GLY A 224 -24.11 30.07 -12.32
N PRO A 225 -25.19 29.47 -11.79
CA PRO A 225 -26.56 29.83 -12.14
C PRO A 225 -26.79 31.35 -12.07
N GLY A 226 -27.36 31.91 -13.13
CA GLY A 226 -27.64 33.36 -13.21
C GLY A 226 -26.44 34.24 -13.57
N GLY A 227 -25.31 33.66 -14.00
CA GLY A 227 -24.14 34.44 -14.43
C GLY A 227 -23.29 34.99 -13.28
N ILE A 228 -23.49 34.47 -12.07
CA ILE A 228 -22.77 34.89 -10.86
C ILE A 228 -21.44 34.16 -10.81
N VAL A 229 -20.37 34.87 -10.47
CA VAL A 229 -19.05 34.28 -10.24
C VAL A 229 -19.09 33.50 -8.93
N PRO A 230 -18.89 32.16 -8.94
CA PRO A 230 -18.91 31.39 -7.71
C PRO A 230 -17.76 31.76 -6.78
N ALA A 231 -17.97 31.62 -5.48
CA ALA A 231 -16.91 31.77 -4.50
C ALA A 231 -15.77 30.78 -4.80
N SER A 232 -14.53 31.21 -4.54
CA SER A 232 -13.34 30.34 -4.62
C SER A 232 -12.99 29.85 -6.03
N GLN A 233 -13.54 30.50 -7.06
CA GLN A 233 -13.19 30.25 -8.46
C GLN A 233 -11.68 30.31 -8.74
N ALA A 234 -10.95 31.15 -8.00
CA ALA A 234 -9.49 31.30 -8.14
C ALA A 234 -8.75 29.96 -8.06
N ILE A 235 -9.23 29.00 -7.25
CA ILE A 235 -8.63 27.66 -7.11
C ILE A 235 -8.67 26.93 -8.45
N CYS A 236 -9.83 26.87 -9.10
CA CYS A 236 -9.98 26.23 -10.42
C CYS A 236 -9.29 27.04 -11.53
N SER A 237 -9.22 28.37 -11.40
CA SER A 237 -8.46 29.24 -12.31
C SER A 237 -6.98 28.92 -12.30
N SER A 238 -6.34 28.98 -11.13
CA SER A 238 -4.92 28.66 -10.96
C SER A 238 -4.60 27.21 -11.31
N LEU A 239 -5.46 26.25 -10.94
CA LEU A 239 -5.23 24.84 -11.29
C LEU A 239 -5.29 24.59 -12.80
N LEU A 240 -6.17 25.29 -13.54
CA LEU A 240 -6.22 25.19 -15.00
C LEU A 240 -4.95 25.79 -15.64
N GLU A 241 -4.50 26.95 -15.16
CA GLU A 241 -3.27 27.59 -15.61
C GLU A 241 -2.06 26.67 -15.39
N GLU A 242 -1.91 26.11 -14.18
CA GLU A 242 -0.86 25.14 -13.87
C GLU A 242 -0.92 23.90 -14.78
N CYS A 243 -2.12 23.39 -15.10
CA CYS A 243 -2.27 22.29 -16.05
C CYS A 243 -1.78 22.65 -17.46
N PHE A 244 -2.07 23.86 -17.94
CA PHE A 244 -1.59 24.33 -19.22
C PHE A 244 -0.07 24.53 -19.23
N GLU A 245 0.50 25.10 -18.17
CA GLU A 245 1.96 25.25 -18.01
C GLU A 245 2.65 23.88 -18.07
N ILE A 246 2.18 22.89 -17.30
CA ILE A 246 2.73 21.53 -17.33
C ILE A 246 2.61 20.92 -18.74
N ALA A 247 1.45 21.09 -19.41
CA ALA A 247 1.26 20.57 -20.76
C ALA A 247 2.19 21.24 -21.78
N GLN A 248 2.50 22.52 -21.62
CA GLN A 248 3.47 23.24 -22.44
C GLN A 248 4.91 22.80 -22.14
N GLU A 249 5.27 22.62 -20.87
CA GLU A 249 6.57 22.10 -20.46
C GLU A 249 6.83 20.71 -21.06
N ILE A 250 5.87 19.78 -20.96
CA ILE A 250 5.98 18.44 -21.56
C ILE A 250 6.20 18.53 -23.08
N LYS A 251 5.47 19.43 -23.75
CA LYS A 251 5.61 19.64 -25.20
C LYS A 251 6.99 20.22 -25.56
N ALA A 252 7.49 21.16 -24.77
CA ALA A 252 8.81 21.76 -24.97
C ALA A 252 9.96 20.77 -24.69
N GLN A 253 9.74 19.81 -23.79
CA GLN A 253 10.72 18.80 -23.38
C GLN A 253 10.72 17.53 -24.26
N GLU A 254 10.05 17.53 -25.41
CA GLU A 254 10.02 16.40 -26.37
C GLU A 254 11.42 15.84 -26.72
N ASN A 255 12.47 16.67 -26.59
CA ASN A 255 13.85 16.33 -26.92
C ASN A 255 14.72 15.94 -25.70
N SER A 256 14.18 15.15 -24.76
CA SER A 256 14.89 14.30 -23.78
C SER A 256 15.19 14.80 -22.35
N LYS A 257 14.78 16.01 -21.94
CA LYS A 257 15.05 16.50 -20.57
C LYS A 257 13.75 16.70 -19.77
N ARG A 258 13.29 15.64 -19.07
CA ARG A 258 12.10 15.62 -18.19
C ARG A 258 12.21 16.57 -16.99
N VAL A 259 13.45 16.85 -16.59
CA VAL A 259 13.83 17.80 -15.55
C VAL A 259 15.07 18.54 -16.02
N SER A 260 15.33 19.71 -15.42
CA SER A 260 16.61 20.41 -15.60
C SER A 260 17.80 19.47 -15.35
N SER A 261 18.93 19.71 -16.03
CA SER A 261 20.17 18.96 -15.82
C SER A 261 20.67 19.01 -14.37
N SER A 262 20.44 20.12 -13.67
CA SER A 262 20.78 20.25 -12.24
C SER A 262 19.96 19.32 -11.34
N LEU A 263 18.74 18.97 -11.75
CA LEU A 263 17.83 18.08 -11.01
C LEU A 263 17.96 16.61 -11.40
N LYS A 264 18.65 16.30 -12.49
CA LYS A 264 18.78 14.94 -13.04
C LYS A 264 19.28 13.90 -12.01
N PRO A 265 20.28 14.18 -11.17
CA PRO A 265 20.74 13.21 -10.17
C PRO A 265 19.65 12.83 -9.15
N ILE A 266 18.84 13.82 -8.72
CA ILE A 266 17.73 13.60 -7.78
C ILE A 266 16.63 12.78 -8.47
N TYR A 267 16.31 13.14 -9.72
CA TYR A 267 15.32 12.44 -10.53
C TYR A 267 15.69 10.96 -10.73
N ASP A 268 16.93 10.67 -11.14
CA ASP A 268 17.39 9.30 -11.38
C ASP A 268 17.35 8.49 -10.06
N ARG A 269 17.82 9.05 -8.93
CA ARG A 269 17.73 8.40 -7.61
C ARG A 269 16.28 8.07 -7.20
N LEU A 270 15.35 9.01 -7.37
CA LEU A 270 13.93 8.79 -7.06
C LEU A 270 13.28 7.75 -7.99
N ARG A 271 13.64 7.76 -9.28
CA ARG A 271 13.15 6.79 -10.25
C ARG A 271 13.60 5.37 -9.89
N ASP A 272 14.85 5.21 -9.49
CA ASP A 272 15.43 3.91 -9.16
C ASP A 272 14.79 3.37 -7.87
N ILE A 273 14.69 4.20 -6.81
CA ILE A 273 13.94 3.85 -5.57
C ILE A 273 12.50 3.44 -5.89
N ARG A 274 11.80 4.18 -6.76
CA ARG A 274 10.42 3.84 -7.15
C ARG A 274 10.35 2.47 -7.81
N SER A 275 11.29 2.16 -8.70
CA SER A 275 11.30 0.91 -9.47
C SER A 275 11.55 -0.30 -8.55
N GLU A 276 12.47 -0.15 -7.59
CA GLU A 276 12.70 -1.16 -6.55
C GLU A 276 11.47 -1.36 -5.65
N LEU A 277 10.85 -0.27 -5.17
CA LEU A 277 9.63 -0.37 -4.36
C LEU A 277 8.44 -0.97 -5.14
N GLU A 278 8.30 -0.68 -6.43
CA GLU A 278 7.28 -1.30 -7.29
C GLU A 278 7.51 -2.81 -7.44
N SER A 279 8.76 -3.24 -7.59
CA SER A 279 9.12 -4.67 -7.58
C SER A 279 8.82 -5.34 -6.25
N LEU A 280 9.11 -4.67 -5.13
CA LEU A 280 8.79 -5.16 -3.79
C LEU A 280 7.27 -5.29 -3.59
N VAL A 281 6.44 -4.36 -4.06
CA VAL A 281 4.98 -4.49 -3.95
C VAL A 281 4.48 -5.79 -4.58
N LEU A 282 5.07 -6.23 -5.68
CA LEU A 282 4.71 -7.49 -6.36
C LEU A 282 5.20 -8.74 -5.61
N THR A 283 6.33 -8.64 -4.90
CA THR A 283 7.04 -9.79 -4.33
C THR A 283 7.04 -9.83 -2.79
N HIS A 284 6.44 -8.84 -2.13
CA HIS A 284 6.60 -8.56 -0.69
C HIS A 284 6.33 -9.77 0.19
N ARG A 285 5.31 -10.58 -0.13
CA ARG A 285 4.96 -11.80 0.62
C ARG A 285 6.13 -12.77 0.77
N TRP A 286 7.08 -12.77 -0.16
CA TRP A 286 8.14 -13.77 -0.24
C TRP A 286 9.52 -13.23 0.13
N THR A 287 9.78 -11.94 -0.14
CA THR A 287 11.14 -11.40 -0.15
C THR A 287 11.34 -10.24 0.82
N LEU A 288 10.26 -9.62 1.30
CA LEU A 288 10.36 -8.41 2.11
C LEU A 288 10.44 -8.76 3.59
N ARG A 289 11.53 -8.32 4.21
CA ARG A 289 11.57 -8.06 5.65
C ARG A 289 11.27 -6.58 5.85
N GLU A 290 10.27 -6.22 6.66
CA GLU A 290 9.78 -4.83 6.77
C GLU A 290 10.89 -3.86 7.17
N THR A 291 11.85 -4.29 7.99
CA THR A 291 13.03 -3.49 8.35
C THR A 291 13.82 -2.99 7.13
N ASP A 292 13.72 -3.61 5.97
CA ASP A 292 14.36 -3.15 4.72
C ASP A 292 13.81 -1.85 4.19
N LEU A 293 12.56 -1.53 4.50
CA LEU A 293 11.94 -0.24 4.18
C LEU A 293 12.64 0.94 4.85
N TRP A 294 13.48 0.69 5.86
CA TRP A 294 14.30 1.71 6.52
C TRP A 294 15.24 2.42 5.54
N ALA A 295 15.94 1.68 4.68
CA ALA A 295 16.93 2.26 3.78
C ALA A 295 16.27 3.18 2.73
N TYR A 296 15.10 2.76 2.24
CA TYR A 296 14.27 3.57 1.35
C TYR A 296 13.73 4.81 2.05
N SER A 297 13.18 4.65 3.26
CA SER A 297 12.65 5.76 4.05
C SER A 297 13.71 6.82 4.34
N LEU A 298 14.92 6.40 4.74
CA LEU A 298 16.04 7.28 4.99
C LEU A 298 16.49 8.01 3.71
N SER A 299 16.62 7.28 2.59
CA SER A 299 16.99 7.89 1.31
C SER A 299 15.98 8.93 0.85
N LEU A 300 14.67 8.68 1.03
CA LEU A 300 13.63 9.65 0.69
C LEU A 300 13.69 10.87 1.61
N GLN A 301 13.92 10.69 2.92
CA GLN A 301 14.08 11.81 3.85
C GLN A 301 15.31 12.66 3.53
N GLU A 302 16.42 12.04 3.13
CA GLU A 302 17.63 12.77 2.69
C GLU A 302 17.34 13.62 1.45
N ILE A 303 16.66 13.05 0.45
CA ILE A 303 16.25 13.79 -0.74
C ILE A 303 15.31 14.92 -0.36
N ASP A 304 14.33 14.65 0.50
CA ASP A 304 13.35 15.63 0.94
C ASP A 304 13.99 16.83 1.66
N ARG A 305 15.02 16.58 2.49
CA ARG A 305 15.79 17.60 3.20
C ARG A 305 16.65 18.49 2.28
N MET A 306 16.85 18.12 1.02
CA MET A 306 17.54 18.97 0.05
C MET A 306 16.66 20.15 -0.41
N ARG A 307 15.36 20.13 -0.11
CA ARG A 307 14.42 21.18 -0.52
C ARG A 307 14.51 22.40 0.40
N VAL A 308 14.40 23.58 -0.20
CA VAL A 308 14.26 24.87 0.49
C VAL A 308 12.90 25.44 0.13
N ASP A 309 12.06 25.69 1.14
CA ASP A 309 10.68 26.15 0.97
C ASP A 309 9.87 25.29 -0.03
N GLY A 310 10.00 23.97 0.10
CA GLY A 310 9.31 22.99 -0.74
C GLY A 310 9.92 22.75 -2.12
N LYS A 311 10.95 23.51 -2.54
CA LYS A 311 11.55 23.40 -3.87
C LYS A 311 13.01 22.95 -3.84
N PHE A 312 13.44 22.18 -4.83
CA PHE A 312 14.84 21.87 -5.05
C PHE A 312 15.52 23.06 -5.73
N VAL A 313 16.66 23.47 -5.20
CA VAL A 313 17.46 24.59 -5.73
C VAL A 313 18.74 24.07 -6.41
N ASP A 314 19.22 24.79 -7.41
CA ASP A 314 20.53 24.52 -8.01
C ASP A 314 21.69 25.19 -7.23
N SER A 315 22.91 25.09 -7.76
CA SER A 315 24.11 25.67 -7.14
C SER A 315 24.04 27.18 -6.93
N ASP A 316 23.22 27.87 -7.73
CA ASP A 316 23.06 29.32 -7.71
C ASP A 316 21.85 29.75 -6.85
N GLY A 317 21.15 28.80 -6.25
CA GLY A 317 19.94 29.04 -5.45
C GLY A 317 18.67 29.23 -6.28
N ASN A 318 18.73 29.03 -7.60
CA ASN A 318 17.55 29.16 -8.46
C ASN A 318 16.65 27.94 -8.37
N LYS A 319 15.38 28.10 -8.73
CA LYS A 319 14.36 27.03 -8.77
C LYS A 319 14.21 26.50 -10.21
N PRO A 320 14.96 25.46 -10.62
CA PRO A 320 14.87 24.91 -11.97
C PRO A 320 13.51 24.27 -12.29
N SER A 321 13.16 24.17 -13.58
CA SER A 321 11.92 23.53 -14.06
C SER A 321 11.90 22.00 -13.82
N GLY A 322 10.70 21.43 -13.78
CA GLY A 322 10.49 20.00 -13.49
C GLY A 322 10.32 19.64 -12.00
N GLN A 323 10.11 20.63 -11.13
CA GLN A 323 9.88 20.43 -9.67
C GLN A 323 8.68 19.50 -9.40
N TYR A 324 7.60 19.67 -10.18
CA TYR A 324 6.38 18.88 -10.01
C TYR A 324 6.62 17.39 -10.28
N VAL A 325 7.56 17.04 -11.17
CA VAL A 325 7.95 15.65 -11.45
C VAL A 325 8.66 15.04 -10.23
N LEU A 326 9.58 15.78 -9.61
CA LEU A 326 10.29 15.32 -8.41
C LEU A 326 9.34 15.14 -7.22
N LEU A 327 8.46 16.13 -6.96
CA LEU A 327 7.47 16.05 -5.89
C LEU A 327 6.52 14.86 -6.10
N TYR A 328 6.09 14.63 -7.34
CA TYR A 328 5.29 13.46 -7.68
C TYR A 328 6.01 12.14 -7.41
N LEU A 329 7.27 12.00 -7.85
CA LEU A 329 8.06 10.80 -7.62
C LEU A 329 8.29 10.56 -6.12
N LEU A 330 8.60 11.61 -5.36
CA LEU A 330 8.80 11.55 -3.91
C LEU A 330 7.52 11.07 -3.21
N ARG A 331 6.37 11.71 -3.50
CA ARG A 331 5.05 11.28 -2.99
C ARG A 331 4.71 9.85 -3.40
N ARG A 332 5.03 9.45 -4.64
CA ARG A 332 4.79 8.09 -5.12
C ARG A 332 5.61 7.07 -4.35
N CYS A 333 6.88 7.35 -4.07
CA CYS A 333 7.74 6.47 -3.28
C CYS A 333 7.21 6.30 -1.84
N TYR A 334 6.84 7.41 -1.17
CA TYR A 334 6.19 7.33 0.14
C TYR A 334 4.87 6.55 0.10
N GLY A 335 4.07 6.72 -0.96
CA GLY A 335 2.85 5.94 -1.16
C GLY A 335 3.08 4.45 -1.35
N LEU A 336 4.18 4.05 -2.00
CA LEU A 336 4.57 2.64 -2.12
C LEU A 336 5.02 2.06 -0.77
N ILE A 337 5.84 2.80 -0.01
CA ILE A 337 6.23 2.40 1.35
C ILE A 337 4.99 2.24 2.23
N TYR A 338 4.09 3.22 2.24
CA TYR A 338 2.85 3.15 3.00
C TYR A 338 2.00 1.93 2.62
N ARG A 339 1.89 1.63 1.32
CA ARG A 339 1.18 0.42 0.86
C ARG A 339 1.82 -0.85 1.41
N LEU A 340 3.14 -0.97 1.32
CA LEU A 340 3.89 -2.13 1.83
C LEU A 340 3.71 -2.30 3.34
N LEU A 341 3.77 -1.21 4.11
CA LEU A 341 3.53 -1.22 5.56
C LEU A 341 2.09 -1.60 5.92
N SER A 342 1.12 -1.14 5.12
CA SER A 342 -0.30 -1.44 5.35
C SER A 342 -0.68 -2.87 4.96
N SER A 343 0.13 -3.52 4.12
CA SER A 343 -0.03 -4.93 3.73
C SER A 343 0.73 -5.91 4.64
N SER A 344 1.43 -5.45 5.68
CA SER A 344 2.14 -6.33 6.60
C SER A 344 1.17 -7.26 7.32
N GLU A 345 1.42 -8.56 7.20
CA GLU A 345 0.61 -9.59 7.85
C GLU A 345 0.97 -9.69 9.34
N PRO A 346 -0.01 -9.92 10.24
CA PRO A 346 0.22 -10.18 11.67
C PRO A 346 0.82 -11.58 11.93
N VAL A 347 1.89 -11.90 11.21
CA VAL A 347 2.59 -13.18 11.24
C VAL A 347 4.09 -12.87 11.33
N SER A 348 4.78 -13.52 12.25
CA SER A 348 6.23 -13.34 12.41
C SER A 348 7.00 -13.87 11.19
N GLU A 349 8.18 -13.29 10.94
CA GLU A 349 9.06 -13.68 9.83
C GLU A 349 9.32 -15.20 9.76
N GLU A 350 9.50 -15.86 10.91
CA GLU A 350 9.75 -17.30 11.00
C GLU A 350 8.55 -18.16 10.55
N MET A 351 7.34 -17.61 10.66
CA MET A 351 6.09 -18.29 10.29
C MET A 351 5.61 -17.98 8.86
N MET A 352 6.19 -16.96 8.22
CA MET A 352 5.85 -16.57 6.84
C MET A 352 5.97 -17.69 5.81
N PRO A 353 6.99 -18.59 5.84
CA PRO A 353 7.05 -19.70 4.89
C PRO A 353 5.82 -20.60 4.93
N ILE A 354 5.28 -20.86 6.13
CA ILE A 354 4.08 -21.69 6.32
C ILE A 354 2.85 -20.92 5.85
N ALA A 355 2.70 -19.64 6.24
CA ALA A 355 1.59 -18.79 5.83
C ALA A 355 1.49 -18.65 4.30
N ASN A 356 2.63 -18.48 3.63
CA ASN A 356 2.72 -18.42 2.17
C ASN A 356 2.32 -19.74 1.51
N LYS A 357 2.81 -20.87 2.04
CA LYS A 357 2.46 -22.19 1.53
C LYS A 357 0.96 -22.46 1.64
N LEU A 358 0.35 -22.16 2.79
CA LEU A 358 -1.10 -22.27 2.99
C LEU A 358 -1.88 -21.36 2.04
N SER A 359 -1.43 -20.12 1.85
CA SER A 359 -2.07 -19.19 0.92
C SER A 359 -2.05 -19.71 -0.52
N THR A 360 -0.94 -20.34 -0.95
CA THR A 360 -0.86 -21.00 -2.26
C THR A 360 -1.82 -22.19 -2.34
N VAL A 361 -1.82 -23.08 -1.34
CA VAL A 361 -2.71 -24.25 -1.30
C VAL A 361 -4.17 -23.81 -1.37
N LYS A 362 -4.59 -22.87 -0.53
CA LYS A 362 -5.93 -22.28 -0.53
C LYS A 362 -6.32 -21.73 -1.90
N LYS A 363 -5.42 -20.99 -2.54
CA LYS A 363 -5.69 -20.43 -3.88
C LYS A 363 -5.92 -21.53 -4.91
N CYS A 364 -5.07 -22.56 -4.92
CA CYS A 364 -5.21 -23.69 -5.82
C CYS A 364 -6.51 -24.46 -5.56
N LEU A 365 -6.86 -24.73 -4.30
CA LEU A 365 -8.12 -25.39 -3.95
C LEU A 365 -9.35 -24.59 -4.40
N ASN A 366 -9.33 -23.26 -4.23
CA ASN A 366 -10.40 -22.40 -4.73
C ASN A 366 -10.49 -22.39 -6.27
N GLU A 367 -9.35 -22.48 -6.97
CA GLU A 367 -9.35 -22.61 -8.43
C GLU A 367 -9.94 -23.97 -8.86
N VAL A 368 -9.58 -25.07 -8.18
CA VAL A 368 -10.19 -26.39 -8.41
C VAL A 368 -11.71 -26.34 -8.20
N SER A 369 -12.16 -25.79 -7.06
CA SER A 369 -13.58 -25.60 -6.74
C SER A 369 -14.32 -24.74 -7.78
N LYS A 370 -13.68 -23.67 -8.28
CA LYS A 370 -14.33 -22.73 -9.21
C LYS A 370 -14.46 -23.27 -10.62
N TYR A 371 -13.41 -23.91 -11.14
CA TYR A 371 -13.40 -24.31 -12.55
C TYR A 371 -14.14 -25.61 -12.79
N GLY A 372 -14.28 -26.46 -11.76
CA GLY A 372 -14.90 -27.78 -11.91
C GLY A 372 -14.17 -28.64 -12.95
N GLY A 373 -14.57 -29.90 -13.08
CA GLY A 373 -13.99 -30.85 -14.02
C GLY A 373 -13.98 -32.26 -13.44
N PRO A 374 -13.59 -33.28 -14.24
CA PRO A 374 -13.48 -34.67 -13.80
C PRO A 374 -12.23 -34.83 -12.93
N PHE A 375 -12.16 -34.05 -11.85
CA PHE A 375 -11.16 -34.23 -10.84
C PHE A 375 -11.51 -35.53 -10.12
N SER A 376 -10.49 -36.32 -9.82
CA SER A 376 -10.61 -37.52 -8.99
C SER A 376 -10.10 -37.21 -7.58
N ALA A 377 -10.47 -38.03 -6.58
CA ALA A 377 -9.90 -37.91 -5.23
C ALA A 377 -8.34 -37.93 -5.23
N ARG A 378 -7.74 -38.52 -6.27
CA ARG A 378 -6.29 -38.54 -6.50
C ARG A 378 -5.71 -37.16 -6.86
N ASP A 379 -6.46 -36.29 -7.51
CA ASP A 379 -6.01 -34.94 -7.88
C ASP A 379 -5.94 -34.00 -6.67
N LEU A 380 -6.63 -34.35 -5.58
CA LEU A 380 -6.52 -33.64 -4.30
C LEU A 380 -5.30 -34.07 -3.47
N TYR A 381 -4.66 -35.19 -3.80
CA TYR A 381 -3.54 -35.75 -3.04
C TYR A 381 -2.37 -34.76 -2.84
N PRO A 382 -1.91 -33.96 -3.83
CA PRO A 382 -0.84 -32.99 -3.63
C PRO A 382 -1.17 -31.94 -2.55
N TYR A 383 -2.43 -31.54 -2.42
CA TYR A 383 -2.87 -30.59 -1.40
C TYR A 383 -2.92 -31.25 -0.03
N GLN A 384 -3.50 -32.46 0.08
CA GLN A 384 -3.53 -33.24 1.32
C GLN A 384 -2.12 -33.51 1.85
N LEU A 385 -1.19 -33.91 0.96
CA LEU A 385 0.20 -34.14 1.32
C LEU A 385 0.86 -32.86 1.82
N ALA A 386 0.60 -31.72 1.16
CA ALA A 386 1.14 -30.44 1.61
C ALA A 386 0.58 -30.02 2.98
N LEU A 387 -0.71 -30.21 3.24
CA LEU A 387 -1.32 -29.92 4.54
C LEU A 387 -0.77 -30.85 5.62
N HIS A 388 -0.66 -32.15 5.35
CA HIS A 388 -0.06 -33.12 6.26
C HIS A 388 1.41 -32.77 6.61
N GLN A 389 2.19 -32.32 5.63
CA GLN A 389 3.56 -31.84 5.86
C GLN A 389 3.58 -30.66 6.82
N ILE A 390 2.66 -29.70 6.67
CA ILE A 390 2.53 -28.55 7.57
C ILE A 390 2.08 -29.00 8.97
N ASP A 391 1.08 -29.90 9.05
CA ASP A 391 0.59 -30.45 10.31
C ASP A 391 1.70 -31.14 11.11
N SER A 392 2.58 -31.86 10.41
CA SER A 392 3.72 -32.60 10.98
C SER A 392 4.80 -31.68 11.56
N MET A 393 4.82 -30.39 11.20
CA MET A 393 5.75 -29.41 11.78
C MET A 393 5.33 -28.94 13.17
N ARG A 394 4.10 -29.25 13.60
CA ARG A 394 3.57 -28.82 14.90
C ARG A 394 4.04 -29.75 16.03
N GLN A 395 4.25 -29.16 17.21
CA GLN A 395 4.52 -29.85 18.46
C GLN A 395 3.41 -29.47 19.46
N ASP A 396 2.75 -30.47 20.04
CA ASP A 396 1.59 -30.28 20.93
C ASP A 396 0.51 -29.35 20.35
N GLY A 397 0.25 -29.49 19.05
CA GLY A 397 -0.75 -28.70 18.32
C GLY A 397 -0.35 -27.25 18.01
N ARG A 398 0.91 -26.86 18.22
CA ARG A 398 1.43 -25.51 17.97
C ARG A 398 2.69 -25.53 17.13
N PHE A 399 2.96 -24.47 16.38
CA PHE A 399 4.27 -24.29 15.74
C PHE A 399 5.24 -23.69 16.77
N VAL A 400 6.40 -24.32 16.93
CA VAL A 400 7.40 -23.92 17.93
C VAL A 400 8.65 -23.43 17.20
N GLY A 401 9.15 -22.26 17.59
CA GLY A 401 10.36 -21.66 17.03
C GLY A 401 11.61 -22.45 17.39
N VAL A 402 12.73 -22.15 16.71
CA VAL A 402 14.01 -22.86 16.89
C VAL A 402 14.55 -22.77 18.33
N ASP A 403 14.17 -21.72 19.06
CA ASP A 403 14.55 -21.48 20.45
C ASP A 403 13.51 -21.98 21.48
N GLY A 404 12.49 -22.71 21.03
CA GLY A 404 11.42 -23.24 21.88
C GLY A 404 10.32 -22.22 22.21
N THR A 405 10.39 -21.00 21.67
CA THR A 405 9.33 -20.00 21.86
C THR A 405 8.15 -20.26 20.94
N ILE A 406 7.01 -19.59 21.22
CA ILE A 406 5.82 -19.63 20.37
C ILE A 406 5.83 -18.37 19.49
N PRO A 407 6.03 -18.51 18.16
CA PRO A 407 6.02 -17.41 17.21
C PRO A 407 4.68 -16.66 17.15
N GLU A 408 4.70 -15.38 16.78
CA GLU A 408 3.49 -14.60 16.51
C GLU A 408 2.80 -15.09 15.21
N GLY A 409 1.46 -15.08 15.18
CA GLY A 409 0.66 -15.50 14.03
C GLY A 409 0.06 -16.90 14.09
N GLN A 410 0.22 -17.63 15.20
CA GLN A 410 -0.30 -19.01 15.38
C GLN A 410 -1.77 -19.13 15.03
N GLY A 411 -2.64 -18.30 15.62
CA GLY A 411 -4.08 -18.41 15.43
C GLY A 411 -4.50 -18.21 13.98
N ILE A 412 -3.79 -17.35 13.25
CA ILE A 412 -4.08 -17.04 11.84
C ILE A 412 -3.67 -18.21 10.95
N ILE A 413 -2.49 -18.76 11.19
CA ILE A 413 -1.99 -19.93 10.44
C ILE A 413 -2.85 -21.15 10.72
N MET A 414 -3.24 -21.37 11.98
CA MET A 414 -4.14 -22.46 12.34
C MET A 414 -5.52 -22.30 11.70
N ALA A 415 -6.08 -21.09 11.67
CA ALA A 415 -7.33 -20.82 10.98
C ALA A 415 -7.23 -21.08 9.47
N HIS A 416 -6.16 -20.60 8.81
CA HIS A 416 -5.92 -20.88 7.39
C HIS A 416 -5.71 -22.36 7.10
N LEU A 417 -4.99 -23.08 7.98
CA LEU A 417 -4.76 -24.51 7.85
C LEU A 417 -6.07 -25.29 7.96
N ASN A 418 -6.92 -24.95 8.93
CA ASN A 418 -8.24 -25.55 9.08
C ASN A 418 -9.13 -25.24 7.87
N GLU A 419 -9.15 -24.00 7.40
CA GLU A 419 -9.91 -23.62 6.19
C GLU A 419 -9.43 -24.38 4.95
N CYS A 420 -8.13 -24.65 4.81
CA CYS A 420 -7.64 -25.51 3.73
C CYS A 420 -8.10 -26.97 3.87
N HIS A 421 -8.13 -27.51 5.08
CA HIS A 421 -8.67 -28.86 5.33
C HIS A 421 -10.16 -28.93 5.03
N GLU A 422 -10.94 -27.94 5.48
CA GLU A 422 -12.37 -27.80 5.17
C GLU A 422 -12.62 -27.72 3.66
N LEU A 423 -11.83 -26.93 2.92
CA LEU A 423 -11.91 -26.86 1.46
C LEU A 423 -11.63 -28.20 0.78
N VAL A 424 -10.67 -28.98 1.30
CA VAL A 424 -10.38 -30.31 0.76
C VAL A 424 -11.54 -31.28 1.02
N GLU A 425 -12.11 -31.28 2.22
CA GLU A 425 -13.24 -32.16 2.55
C GLU A 425 -14.49 -31.78 1.75
N MET A 426 -14.83 -30.48 1.64
CA MET A 426 -15.94 -30.04 0.79
C MET A 426 -15.78 -30.46 -0.67
N LEU A 427 -14.56 -30.39 -1.22
CA LEU A 427 -14.28 -30.85 -2.58
C LEU A 427 -14.47 -32.37 -2.72
N LYS A 428 -14.02 -33.16 -1.75
CA LYS A 428 -14.24 -34.61 -1.78
C LYS A 428 -15.73 -34.97 -1.72
N GLU A 429 -16.48 -34.28 -0.87
CA GLU A 429 -17.93 -34.49 -0.74
C GLU A 429 -18.63 -34.23 -2.06
N SER A 430 -18.35 -33.08 -2.72
CA SER A 430 -18.93 -32.80 -4.04
C SER A 430 -18.57 -33.82 -5.12
N MET A 431 -17.35 -34.38 -5.06
CA MET A 431 -16.90 -35.37 -6.05
C MET A 431 -17.55 -36.73 -5.84
N ASN A 432 -17.84 -37.10 -4.60
CA ASN A 432 -18.55 -38.34 -4.29
C ASN A 432 -20.04 -38.23 -4.64
N GLU A 433 -20.64 -37.04 -4.51
CA GLU A 433 -22.04 -36.78 -4.91
C GLU A 433 -22.22 -36.95 -6.42
N ASP A 434 -21.30 -36.39 -7.23
CA ASP A 434 -21.30 -36.55 -8.70
C ASP A 434 -21.14 -38.03 -9.13
N GLU A 435 -20.29 -38.82 -8.46
CA GLU A 435 -20.13 -40.26 -8.72
C GLU A 435 -21.43 -41.05 -8.43
N THR A 436 -22.18 -40.69 -7.37
CA THR A 436 -23.45 -41.34 -7.04
C THR A 436 -24.61 -40.96 -7.97
N GLU A 437 -24.66 -39.72 -8.46
CA GLU A 437 -25.68 -39.30 -9.43
C GLU A 437 -25.48 -39.97 -10.80
N GLU A 438 -24.22 -40.14 -11.24
CA GLU A 438 -23.91 -40.89 -12.47
C GLU A 438 -24.31 -42.37 -12.34
N GLU A 439 -24.03 -43.03 -11.21
CA GLU A 439 -24.42 -44.43 -10.96
C GLU A 439 -25.94 -44.63 -10.85
N GLU A 440 -26.70 -43.66 -10.32
CA GLU A 440 -28.17 -43.73 -10.27
C GLU A 440 -28.80 -43.58 -11.67
N THR A 441 -28.23 -42.75 -12.55
CA THR A 441 -28.71 -42.62 -13.94
C THR A 441 -28.40 -43.84 -14.82
N GLU A 442 -27.30 -44.58 -14.57
CA GLU A 442 -26.98 -45.80 -15.32
C GLU A 442 -27.85 -47.01 -14.91
N MET A 443 -28.54 -46.97 -13.76
CA MET A 443 -29.42 -48.07 -13.32
C MET A 443 -30.87 -47.98 -13.83
N ASP A 444 -31.25 -46.89 -14.52
CA ASP A 444 -32.61 -46.69 -15.07
C ASP A 444 -32.71 -46.97 -16.59
N GLU A 445 -31.63 -47.38 -17.27
CA GLU A 445 -31.64 -47.66 -18.73
C GLU A 445 -31.87 -49.14 -19.14
N ASP A 446 -32.05 -50.06 -18.19
CA ASP A 446 -32.32 -51.49 -18.46
C ASP A 446 -33.71 -51.95 -17.93
N ASP A 447 -34.82 -51.35 -18.43
CA ASP A 447 -36.10 -52.07 -18.52
C ASP A 447 -36.88 -51.66 -19.78
N VAL A 448 -36.95 -52.58 -20.75
CA VAL A 448 -37.74 -52.45 -21.98
C VAL A 448 -38.97 -53.34 -21.84
N GLY A 449 -40.17 -52.75 -21.88
CA GLY A 449 -41.43 -53.50 -21.90
C GLY A 449 -42.69 -52.69 -22.22
N GLU A 450 -42.95 -52.54 -23.53
CA GLU A 450 -44.25 -52.55 -24.24
C GLU A 450 -45.51 -51.80 -23.70
N ASP A 451 -46.00 -50.91 -24.58
CA ASP A 451 -47.39 -50.70 -25.03
C ASP A 451 -48.47 -50.11 -24.07
N ASP A 452 -48.90 -48.86 -24.32
CA ASP A 452 -50.03 -48.51 -25.22
C ASP A 452 -50.83 -47.25 -24.76
N ASP A 453 -51.00 -46.33 -25.70
CA ASP A 453 -52.14 -45.41 -25.93
C ASP A 453 -52.75 -44.53 -24.80
N CYS A 454 -52.60 -43.19 -24.88
CA CYS A 454 -53.45 -42.32 -25.73
C CYS A 454 -53.54 -40.83 -25.25
N GLU A 455 -53.54 -39.94 -26.25
CA GLU A 455 -54.17 -38.60 -26.34
C GLU A 455 -53.57 -37.34 -25.66
N ASN A 456 -52.69 -36.67 -26.43
CA ASN A 456 -52.93 -35.37 -27.06
C ASN A 456 -53.39 -34.17 -26.20
N PHE A 457 -52.50 -33.19 -25.96
CA PHE A 457 -52.80 -31.76 -26.16
C PHE A 457 -51.53 -30.93 -26.43
N SER A 458 -51.73 -29.84 -27.16
CA SER A 458 -50.84 -29.13 -28.09
C SER A 458 -49.81 -28.14 -27.53
N VAL A 459 -48.61 -28.17 -28.12
CA VAL A 459 -47.86 -27.09 -28.81
C VAL A 459 -48.01 -25.63 -28.31
N HIS A 460 -46.96 -25.06 -27.71
CA HIS A 460 -46.13 -24.02 -28.34
C HIS A 460 -44.84 -23.74 -27.54
N ASP A 461 -43.70 -23.96 -28.21
CA ASP A 461 -42.38 -23.43 -27.87
C ASP A 461 -42.27 -21.90 -28.07
N VAL A 462 -41.22 -21.34 -27.48
CA VAL A 462 -40.22 -20.40 -28.05
C VAL A 462 -39.93 -19.19 -27.14
N ASP A 463 -38.86 -19.34 -26.35
CA ASP A 463 -37.62 -18.52 -26.34
C ASP A 463 -37.48 -17.24 -25.47
N GLU A 464 -36.20 -17.00 -25.15
CA GLU A 464 -35.49 -15.84 -24.60
C GLU A 464 -35.60 -15.59 -23.07
N GLY A 465 -34.53 -15.51 -22.29
CA GLY A 465 -33.11 -15.28 -22.58
C GLY A 465 -32.60 -14.13 -21.69
N LEU A 466 -31.92 -14.45 -20.58
CA LEU A 466 -31.21 -13.44 -19.77
C LEU A 466 -29.70 -13.71 -19.81
N LYS A 467 -29.05 -13.21 -20.86
CA LYS A 467 -27.59 -13.08 -20.95
C LYS A 467 -27.17 -11.72 -20.35
N ILE A 468 -26.36 -11.75 -19.30
CA ILE A 468 -25.51 -10.61 -18.91
C ILE A 468 -24.15 -10.87 -19.55
N SER A 469 -23.76 -10.03 -20.52
CA SER A 469 -22.50 -10.14 -21.23
C SER A 469 -21.34 -9.63 -20.37
N SER A 470 -20.44 -10.55 -20.07
CA SER A 470 -19.01 -10.30 -19.88
C SER A 470 -18.34 -10.13 -21.24
N GLY A 471 -17.44 -9.15 -21.37
CA GLY A 471 -16.59 -9.03 -22.55
C GLY A 471 -15.54 -7.94 -22.43
N GLU A 472 -14.36 -8.31 -21.94
CA GLU A 472 -13.09 -7.79 -22.46
C GLU A 472 -12.07 -8.94 -22.46
N HIS A 473 -11.78 -9.44 -23.66
CA HIS A 473 -10.73 -10.42 -23.96
C HIS A 473 -9.37 -9.72 -23.98
N LEU A 474 -8.40 -10.25 -23.21
CA LEU A 474 -6.98 -9.98 -23.36
C LEU A 474 -6.35 -11.12 -24.16
N GLU A 475 -5.91 -10.84 -25.39
CA GLU A 475 -5.07 -11.74 -26.18
C GLU A 475 -3.68 -11.85 -25.56
N VAL A 476 -3.29 -13.08 -25.21
CA VAL A 476 -1.94 -13.43 -24.74
C VAL A 476 -1.14 -13.97 -25.92
N ASN A 477 -0.18 -13.16 -26.38
CA ASN A 477 0.80 -13.52 -27.39
C ASN A 477 1.77 -14.59 -26.83
N ARG A 478 1.79 -15.80 -27.38
CA ARG A 478 2.80 -16.84 -27.07
C ARG A 478 3.99 -16.75 -28.03
N PRO A 479 5.23 -16.92 -27.56
CA PRO A 479 6.41 -16.96 -28.43
C PRO A 479 6.58 -18.35 -29.06
N VAL A 480 6.84 -18.38 -30.37
CA VAL A 480 7.17 -19.59 -31.14
C VAL A 480 8.60 -20.03 -30.81
N ARG A 481 8.75 -21.26 -30.30
CA ARG A 481 10.03 -21.96 -30.20
C ARG A 481 10.38 -22.56 -31.57
N SER A 482 11.51 -22.14 -32.13
CA SER A 482 12.14 -22.80 -33.28
C SER A 482 12.86 -24.07 -32.82
N ALA A 483 12.35 -25.24 -33.22
CA ALA A 483 13.05 -26.51 -33.09
C ALA A 483 13.90 -26.76 -34.35
N SER A 484 15.19 -26.96 -34.13
CA SER A 484 16.16 -27.49 -35.08
C SER A 484 15.90 -28.97 -35.34
N SER A 485 15.80 -29.36 -36.61
CA SER A 485 15.91 -30.75 -37.07
C SER A 485 17.16 -30.89 -37.95
N SER A 486 18.07 -31.76 -37.52
CA SER A 486 19.19 -32.30 -38.29
C SER A 486 18.80 -33.63 -38.95
N SER A 487 19.65 -34.08 -39.89
CA SER A 487 19.65 -35.32 -40.73
C SER A 487 18.94 -35.10 -42.08
N ASP A 488 19.57 -35.23 -43.26
CA ASP A 488 20.78 -35.95 -43.70
C ASP A 488 21.75 -35.08 -44.53
#